data_AF-A0A929K4H3-F1
#
_entry.id   AF-A0A929K4H3-F1
#
_cell.length_a   1.000
_cell.length_b   1.000
_cell.length_c   1.000
_cell.angle_alpha   90.00
_cell.angle_beta   90.00
_cell.angle_gamma   90.00
#
_symmetry.space_group_name_H-M   'P 1'
#
loop_
_entity.id
_entity.type
_entity.pdbx_description
1 polymer ?
#
loop_
_entity_poly.entity_id
_entity_poly.type
_entity_poly.pdbx_seq_one_letter_code
_entity_poly.pdbx_strand_id
1 'polypeptide(L)'
;MRKGETFQRVNISETEYEQLKRAERKVKSAKVLKRIQAFKLIYRDWKYSDIAEYLLVTNNTITNWINLYKVGGIESLLTLHYRGGQAQLSEEQL
;
A
#
# COMPACT_ATOMS: atom_id res chain seq x y z
N MET A 1 19.05 -3.39 -4.92
CA MET A 1 18.94 -3.78 -3.49
C MET A 1 20.30 -4.31 -3.06
N ARG A 2 20.82 -3.91 -1.89
CA ARG A 2 22.11 -4.42 -1.40
C ARG A 2 21.89 -5.77 -0.69
N LYS A 3 22.80 -6.72 -0.89
CA LYS A 3 22.79 -8.00 -0.18
C LYS A 3 22.94 -7.76 1.33
N GLY A 4 22.02 -8.27 2.14
CA GLY A 4 22.18 -8.38 3.60
C GLY A 4 21.34 -7.43 4.46
N GLU A 5 20.46 -6.61 3.90
CA GLU A 5 19.56 -5.76 4.72
C GLU A 5 18.47 -6.61 5.39
N THR A 6 18.52 -6.72 6.72
CA THR A 6 17.43 -7.21 7.54
C THR A 6 16.28 -6.22 7.47
N PHE A 7 15.32 -6.49 6.60
CA PHE A 7 14.12 -5.68 6.47
C PHE A 7 13.29 -5.79 7.76
N GLN A 8 13.07 -4.65 8.43
CA GLN A 8 12.07 -4.57 9.49
C GLN A 8 10.68 -4.72 8.86
N ARG A 9 10.10 -5.92 9.01
CA ARG A 9 8.80 -6.25 8.44
C ARG A 9 7.69 -5.60 9.23
N VAL A 10 6.64 -5.20 8.51
CA VAL A 10 5.39 -4.83 9.16
C VAL A 10 4.70 -6.11 9.61
N ASN A 11 4.32 -6.17 10.87
CA ASN A 11 3.52 -7.26 11.40
C ASN A 11 2.04 -6.94 11.21
N ILE A 12 1.35 -7.81 10.49
CA ILE A 12 -0.11 -7.73 10.29
C ILE A 12 -0.75 -8.72 11.24
N SER A 13 -1.68 -8.27 12.05
CA SER A 13 -2.43 -9.15 12.95
C SER A 13 -3.44 -10.01 12.18
N GLU A 14 -3.86 -11.13 12.78
CA GLU A 14 -4.90 -11.99 12.21
C GLU A 14 -6.20 -11.23 11.91
N THR A 15 -6.58 -10.33 12.81
CA THR A 15 -7.80 -9.52 12.69
C THR A 15 -7.71 -8.57 11.49
N GLU A 16 -6.58 -7.91 11.30
CA GLU A 16 -6.31 -7.05 10.14
C GLU A 16 -6.26 -7.86 8.84
N TYR A 17 -5.69 -9.06 8.85
CA TYR A 17 -5.69 -9.95 7.69
C TYR A 17 -7.11 -10.34 7.26
N GLU A 18 -7.99 -10.64 8.22
CA GLU A 18 -9.41 -10.89 7.92
C GLU A 18 -10.15 -9.64 7.41
N GLN A 19 -9.80 -8.44 7.89
CA GLN A 19 -10.32 -7.18 7.32
C GLN A 19 -9.88 -7.01 5.86
N LEU A 20 -8.62 -7.29 5.53
CA LEU A 20 -8.10 -7.24 4.16
C LEU A 20 -8.85 -8.22 3.24
N LYS A 21 -9.11 -9.45 3.69
CA LYS A 21 -9.91 -10.44 2.92
C LYS A 21 -11.32 -9.94 2.64
N ARG A 22 -11.97 -9.28 3.60
CA ARG A 22 -13.31 -8.71 3.43
C ARG A 22 -13.29 -7.53 2.47
N ALA A 23 -12.28 -6.66 2.58
CA ALA A 23 -12.13 -5.47 1.74
C ALA A 23 -11.84 -5.83 0.27
N GLU A 24 -10.99 -6.83 0.02
CA GLU A 24 -10.64 -7.29 -1.32
C GLU A 24 -11.86 -7.70 -2.16
N ARG A 25 -12.88 -8.28 -1.53
CA ARG A 25 -14.12 -8.70 -2.22
C ARG A 25 -15.00 -7.52 -2.65
N LYS A 26 -14.82 -6.35 -2.05
CA LYS A 26 -15.69 -5.17 -2.22
C LYS A 26 -15.01 -4.03 -2.96
N VAL A 27 -13.68 -4.03 -3.02
CA VAL A 27 -12.89 -2.93 -3.57
C VAL A 27 -13.07 -2.84 -5.09
N LYS A 28 -13.35 -1.63 -5.58
CA LYS A 28 -13.45 -1.33 -7.02
C LYS A 28 -12.17 -0.70 -7.58
N SER A 29 -11.40 -0.03 -6.73
CA SER A 29 -10.17 0.64 -7.15
C SER A 29 -9.04 -0.38 -7.32
N ALA A 30 -8.50 -0.48 -8.54
CA ALA A 30 -7.32 -1.31 -8.81
C ALA A 30 -6.11 -0.93 -7.94
N LYS A 31 -5.95 0.37 -7.62
CA LYS A 31 -4.87 0.85 -6.75
C LYS A 31 -5.03 0.33 -5.32
N VAL A 32 -6.24 0.39 -4.77
CA VAL A 32 -6.53 -0.12 -3.43
C VAL A 32 -6.44 -1.64 -3.40
N LEU A 33 -6.90 -2.33 -4.46
CA LEU A 33 -6.76 -3.77 -4.60
C LEU A 33 -5.29 -4.22 -4.50
N LYS A 34 -4.38 -3.58 -5.25
CA LYS A 34 -2.95 -3.91 -5.17
C LYS A 34 -2.37 -3.68 -3.76
N ARG A 35 -2.77 -2.61 -3.06
CA ARG A 35 -2.38 -2.39 -1.66
C ARG A 35 -2.83 -3.53 -0.77
N ILE A 36 -4.12 -3.91 -0.87
CA ILE A 36 -4.68 -5.01 -0.07
C ILE A 36 -3.91 -6.31 -0.34
N GLN A 37 -3.67 -6.64 -1.60
CA GLN A 37 -2.93 -7.83 -2.00
C GLN A 37 -1.50 -7.83 -1.48
N ALA A 38 -0.80 -6.69 -1.53
CA ALA A 38 0.54 -6.56 -0.98
C ALA A 38 0.56 -6.93 0.50
N PHE A 39 -0.34 -6.36 1.30
CA PHE A 39 -0.38 -6.62 2.74
C PHE A 39 -0.80 -8.05 3.09
N LYS A 40 -1.67 -8.67 2.30
CA LYS A 40 -1.96 -10.11 2.43
C LYS A 40 -0.73 -10.97 2.15
N LEU A 41 0.12 -10.59 1.20
CA LEU A 41 1.37 -11.30 0.90
C LEU A 41 2.43 -11.06 1.97
N ILE A 42 2.49 -9.86 2.55
CA ILE A 42 3.35 -9.55 3.71
C ILE A 42 2.97 -10.45 4.89
N TYR A 43 1.68 -10.58 5.20
CA TYR A 43 1.19 -11.49 6.24
C TYR A 43 1.61 -12.96 5.98
N ARG A 44 1.74 -13.36 4.70
CA ARG A 44 2.22 -14.69 4.28
C ARG A 44 3.75 -14.79 4.17
N ASP A 45 4.47 -13.85 4.77
CA ASP A 45 5.93 -13.79 4.78
C ASP A 45 6.64 -13.63 3.42
N TRP A 46 5.96 -13.13 2.40
CA TRP A 46 6.62 -12.80 1.14
C TRP A 46 7.60 -11.64 1.30
N LYS A 47 8.73 -11.68 0.58
CA LYS A 47 9.67 -10.56 0.56
C LYS A 47 9.08 -9.41 -0.23
N TYR A 48 9.37 -8.18 0.19
CA TYR A 48 8.86 -6.98 -0.49
C TYR A 48 9.29 -6.90 -1.96
N SER A 49 10.48 -7.40 -2.30
CA SER A 49 10.95 -7.54 -3.69
C SER A 49 10.02 -8.42 -4.51
N ASP A 50 9.67 -9.57 -3.98
CA ASP A 50 8.89 -10.60 -4.66
C ASP A 50 7.44 -10.12 -4.81
N ILE A 51 6.93 -9.40 -3.81
CA ILE A 51 5.62 -8.72 -3.87
C ILE A 51 5.62 -7.63 -4.93
N ALA A 52 6.67 -6.80 -4.98
CA ALA A 52 6.80 -5.73 -5.95
C ALA A 52 6.79 -6.28 -7.39
N GLU A 53 7.58 -7.33 -7.62
CA GLU A 53 7.61 -8.06 -8.89
C GLU A 53 6.24 -8.66 -9.23
N TYR A 54 5.65 -9.43 -8.31
CA TYR A 54 4.35 -10.09 -8.51
C TYR A 54 3.22 -9.11 -8.82
N LEU A 55 3.19 -7.95 -8.15
CA LEU A 55 2.16 -6.92 -8.35
C LEU A 55 2.47 -5.93 -9.47
N LEU A 56 3.61 -6.09 -10.16
CA LEU A 56 4.11 -5.18 -11.19
C LEU A 56 4.18 -3.73 -10.69
N VAL A 57 4.85 -3.54 -9.55
CA VAL A 57 5.12 -2.23 -8.94
C VAL A 57 6.59 -2.13 -8.51
N THR A 58 7.04 -0.92 -8.18
CA THR A 58 8.41 -0.72 -7.69
C THR A 58 8.52 -1.03 -6.19
N ASN A 59 9.73 -1.37 -5.73
CA ASN A 59 10.01 -1.48 -4.30
C ASN A 59 9.64 -0.20 -3.53
N ASN A 60 9.85 0.98 -4.13
CA ASN A 60 9.47 2.26 -3.54
C ASN A 60 7.94 2.37 -3.34
N THR A 61 7.16 1.76 -4.23
CA THR A 61 5.69 1.71 -4.09
C THR A 61 5.29 0.87 -2.88
N ILE A 62 5.94 -0.27 -2.65
CA ILE A 62 5.73 -1.10 -1.45
C ILE A 62 6.12 -0.31 -0.19
N THR A 63 7.28 0.36 -0.19
CA THR A 63 7.71 1.24 0.92
C THR A 63 6.69 2.32 1.22
N ASN A 64 6.13 2.98 0.19
CA ASN A 64 5.10 4.00 0.37
C ASN A 64 3.83 3.44 1.00
N TRP A 65 3.40 2.23 0.61
CA TRP A 65 2.23 1.59 1.21
C TRP A 65 2.49 1.17 2.66
N ILE A 66 3.70 0.71 2.98
CA ILE A 66 4.13 0.43 4.37
C ILE A 66 4.08 1.70 5.22
N ASN A 67 4.63 2.81 4.72
CA ASN A 67 4.59 4.09 5.43
C ASN A 67 3.15 4.56 5.64
N LEU A 68 2.28 4.39 4.63
CA LEU A 68 0.86 4.70 4.73
C LEU A 68 0.17 3.88 5.84
N TYR A 69 0.44 2.59 5.93
CA TYR A 69 -0.08 1.73 7.00
C TYR A 69 0.47 2.12 8.38
N LYS A 70 1.77 2.43 8.49
CA LYS A 70 2.38 2.85 9.76
C LYS A 70 1.73 4.12 10.33
N VAL A 71 1.23 5.00 9.46
CA VAL A 71 0.61 6.28 9.87
C VAL A 71 -0.85 6.11 10.30
N GLY A 72 -1.64 5.30 9.59
CA GLY A 72 -3.08 5.21 9.88
C GLY A 72 -3.70 3.84 9.65
N GLY A 73 -2.92 2.78 9.85
CA GLY A 73 -3.36 1.40 9.87
C GLY A 73 -4.03 0.92 8.59
N ILE A 74 -4.89 -0.10 8.73
CA ILE A 74 -5.69 -0.67 7.64
C ILE A 74 -6.54 0.40 6.94
N GLU A 75 -7.17 1.31 7.69
CA GLU A 75 -8.04 2.34 7.11
C GLU A 75 -7.33 3.20 6.06
N SER A 76 -6.05 3.53 6.30
CA SER A 76 -5.24 4.29 5.35
C SER A 76 -4.91 3.50 4.07
N LEU A 77 -4.89 2.17 4.14
CA LEU A 77 -4.72 1.33 2.95
C LEU A 77 -5.98 1.28 2.09
N LEU A 78 -7.15 1.24 2.74
CA LEU A 78 -8.45 1.07 2.10
C LEU A 78 -8.99 2.37 1.47
N THR A 79 -8.52 3.52 1.95
CA THR A 79 -8.99 4.83 1.51
C THR A 79 -8.07 5.45 0.46
N LEU A 80 -8.67 6.21 -0.45
CA LEU A 80 -7.99 7.12 -1.35
C LEU A 80 -8.34 8.54 -0.89
N HIS A 81 -7.48 9.16 -0.10
CA HIS A 81 -7.59 10.59 0.21
C HIS A 81 -7.16 11.42 -1.02
N TYR A 82 -7.90 11.32 -2.13
CA TYR A 82 -7.68 12.17 -3.28
C TYR A 82 -8.07 13.60 -2.90
N ARG A 83 -7.07 14.38 -2.46
CA ARG A 83 -7.15 15.83 -2.48
C ARG A 83 -6.68 16.20 -3.87
N GLY A 84 -7.57 16.72 -4.72
CA GLY A 84 -7.20 17.18 -6.06
C GLY A 84 -5.96 18.07 -5.99
N GLY A 85 -5.10 18.01 -7.01
CA GLY A 85 -3.94 18.90 -7.07
C GLY A 85 -4.42 20.34 -6.96
N GLN A 86 -3.85 21.12 -6.04
CA GLN A 86 -4.11 22.55 -6.01
C GLN A 86 -3.66 23.13 -7.36
N ALA A 87 -4.54 23.89 -8.00
CA ALA A 87 -4.17 24.65 -9.19
C ALA A 87 -2.98 25.54 -8.83
N GLN A 88 -1.88 25.38 -9.57
CA GLN A 88 -0.69 26.20 -9.41
C GLN A 88 -0.73 27.47 -10.26
N LEU A 89 -1.82 27.67 -11.02
CA LEU A 89 -2.05 28.87 -11.80
C LEU A 89 -2.61 29.96 -10.88
N SER A 90 -2.00 31.14 -10.90
CA SER A 90 -2.60 32.33 -10.27
C SER A 90 -3.76 32.85 -11.11
N GLU A 91 -4.60 33.74 -10.55
CA GLU A 91 -5.70 34.37 -11.30
C GLU A 91 -5.21 35.11 -12.55
N GLU A 92 -3.96 35.60 -12.56
CA GLU A 92 -3.38 36.25 -13.74
C GLU A 92 -3.00 35.28 -14.86
N GLN A 93 -3.06 33.97 -14.62
CA GLN A 93 -2.72 32.92 -15.58
C GLN A 93 -3.94 32.13 -16.09
N LEU A 94 -5.15 32.50 -15.66
CA LEU A 94 -6.44 31.96 -16.14
C LEU A 94 -7.01 32.80 -17.29
#